data_AF-A0A8I5NXD7-F1
#
_entry.id   AF-A0A8I5NXD7-F1
#
_cell.length_a   1.000
_cell.length_b   1.000
_cell.length_c   1.000
_cell.angle_alpha   90.00
_cell.angle_beta   90.00
_cell.angle_gamma   90.00
#
_symmetry.space_group_name_H-M   'P 1'
#
loop_
_entity.id
_entity.type
_entity.pdbx_description
1 polymer ?
#
loop_
_entity_poly.entity_id
_entity_poly.type
_entity_poly.pdbx_seq_one_letter_code
_entity_poly.pdbx_strand_id
1 'polypeptide(L)' 'MPKSISIPKQLASVKALRKCSDLEKAIATTALIFRNSSDSDGKLEKATAKDLLQTQFGNFTEVRELTCIKKQEPHPHG' A
#
# COMPACT_ATOMS: atom_id res chain seq x y z
N MET A 1 -19.01 16.79 -11.97
CA MET A 1 -17.69 16.22 -12.33
C MET A 1 -16.63 16.77 -11.39
N PRO A 2 -15.81 15.94 -10.74
CA PRO A 2 -14.65 16.43 -10.00
C PRO A 2 -13.76 17.24 -10.95
N LYS A 3 -13.34 18.44 -10.56
CA LYS A 3 -12.45 19.28 -11.39
C LYS A 3 -11.13 18.54 -11.60
N SER A 4 -10.73 18.38 -12.86
CA SER A 4 -9.43 17.79 -13.19
C SER A 4 -8.32 18.71 -12.69
N ILE A 5 -7.38 18.15 -11.93
CA ILE A 5 -6.17 18.87 -11.52
C ILE A 5 -5.26 18.93 -12.75
N SER A 6 -4.67 20.08 -13.03
CA SER A 6 -3.74 20.21 -14.15
C SER A 6 -2.48 19.38 -13.91
N ILE A 7 -1.95 18.76 -14.96
CA ILE A 7 -0.71 17.96 -14.91
C ILE A 7 0.46 18.72 -14.24
N PRO A 8 0.70 20.02 -14.51
CA PRO A 8 1.75 20.77 -13.82
C PRO A 8 1.57 20.83 -12.30
N LYS A 9 0.32 20.92 -11.84
CA LYS A 9 -0.01 20.99 -10.42
C LYS A 9 0.18 19.62 -9.75
N GLN A 10 -0.15 18.53 -10.44
CA GLN A 10 0.16 17.17 -9.97
C GLN A 10 1.67 16.96 -9.87
N LEU A 11 2.44 17.39 -10.88
CA LEU A 11 3.90 17.27 -10.88
C LEU A 11 4.55 18.09 -9.75
N ALA A 12 4.04 19.28 -9.47
CA ALA A 12 4.49 20.10 -8.35
C ALA A 12 4.26 19.41 -7.00
N SER A 13 3.09 18.79 -6.79
CA SER A 13 2.79 18.01 -5.59
C SER A 13 3.73 16.80 -5.44
N VAL A 14 4.00 16.05 -6.51
CA VAL A 14 4.95 14.91 -6.47
C VAL A 14 6.38 15.38 -6.15
N LYS A 15 6.80 16.53 -6.68
CA LYS A 15 8.11 17.13 -6.34
C LYS A 15 8.18 17.55 -4.87
N ALA A 16 7.09 18.09 -4.32
CA ALA A 16 7.03 18.46 -2.91
C ALA A 16 7.19 17.24 -1.99
N LEU A 17 6.56 16.10 -2.33
CA LEU A 17 6.69 14.84 -1.58
C LEU A 17 8.14 14.36 -1.46
N ARG A 18 9.04 14.68 -2.40
CA ARG A 18 10.46 14.31 -2.30
C ARG A 18 11.16 14.94 -1.09
N LYS A 19 10.70 16.11 -0.64
CA LYS A 19 11.26 16.85 0.51
C LYS A 19 10.61 16.48 1.84
N CYS A 20 9.53 15.70 1.83
CA CYS A 20 8.81 15.27 3.02
C CYS A 20 9.53 14.11 3.73
N SER A 21 9.17 13.90 5.00
CA SER A 21 9.58 12.73 5.78
C SER A 21 9.06 11.42 5.16
N ASP A 22 9.64 10.30 5.55
CA ASP A 22 9.21 8.99 5.07
C ASP A 22 7.78 8.66 5.52
N LEU A 23 7.36 9.12 6.70
CA LEU A 23 5.97 8.97 7.16
C LEU A 23 4.99 9.74 6.28
N GLU A 24 5.27 11.01 5.99
CA GLU A 24 4.43 11.83 5.11
C GLU A 24 4.36 11.24 3.69
N LYS A 25 5.49 10.75 3.17
CA LYS A 25 5.54 10.04 1.87
C LYS A 25 4.69 8.77 1.90
N ALA A 26 4.77 7.98 2.97
CA ALA A 26 3.99 6.75 3.11
C ALA A 26 2.48 7.03 3.18
N ILE A 27 2.06 8.06 3.93
CA ILE A 27 0.64 8.46 4.01
C ILE A 27 0.15 8.97 2.65
N ALA A 28 0.91 9.84 1.99
CA ALA A 28 0.55 10.37 0.67
C ALA A 28 0.44 9.26 -0.39
N THR A 29 1.35 8.28 -0.35
CA THR A 29 1.34 7.12 -1.24
C THR A 29 0.11 6.25 -0.98
N THR A 30 -0.20 5.96 0.28
CA THR A 30 -1.40 5.20 0.67
C THR A 30 -2.68 5.89 0.19
N ALA A 31 -2.81 7.20 0.41
CA ALA A 31 -3.97 7.97 -0.03
C ALA A 31 -4.11 7.99 -1.56
N LEU A 32 -3.00 8.08 -2.30
CA LEU A 32 -3.00 8.04 -3.76
C LEU A 32 -3.43 6.68 -4.30
N ILE A 33 -2.88 5.59 -3.74
CA ILE A 33 -3.24 4.22 -4.13
C ILE A 33 -4.73 3.97 -3.86
N PHE A 34 -5.22 4.37 -2.68
CA PHE A 34 -6.65 4.30 -2.35
C PHE A 34 -7.48 5.05 -3.38
N ARG A 35 -7.16 6.32 -3.64
CA ARG A 35 -7.91 7.16 -4.59
C ARG A 35 -7.93 6.59 -6.02
N ASN A 36 -6.85 5.98 -6.46
CA ASN A 36 -6.75 5.38 -7.79
C ASN A 36 -7.52 4.06 -7.90
N SER A 37 -7.71 3.36 -6.79
CA SER A 37 -8.39 2.06 -6.74
C SER A 37 -9.88 2.21 -6.40
N SER A 38 -10.29 3.33 -5.83
CA SER A 38 -11.69 3.64 -5.53
C SER A 38 -12.52 3.87 -6.79
N ASP A 39 -13.81 3.53 -6.70
CA ASP A 39 -14.80 3.80 -7.72
C ASP A 39 -15.14 5.31 -7.84
N SER A 40 -16.05 5.61 -8.76
CA SER A 40 -16.54 6.98 -9.02
C SER A 40 -17.18 7.65 -7.79
N ASP A 41 -17.70 6.86 -6.85
CA ASP A 41 -18.27 7.31 -5.57
C ASP A 41 -17.22 7.43 -4.46
N GLY A 42 -15.96 7.11 -4.76
CA GLY A 42 -14.84 7.15 -3.82
C GLY A 42 -14.77 5.94 -2.88
N LYS A 43 -15.58 4.90 -3.11
CA LYS A 43 -15.60 3.69 -2.31
C LYS A 43 -14.60 2.68 -2.86
N LEU A 44 -13.99 1.94 -1.95
CA LEU A 44 -13.15 0.81 -2.30
C LEU A 44 -13.93 -0.46 -2.02
N GLU A 45 -14.26 -1.20 -3.07
CA GLU A 45 -14.99 -2.46 -2.93
C GLU A 45 -14.16 -3.48 -2.15
N LYS A 46 -14.82 -4.37 -1.39
CA LYS A 46 -14.15 -5.39 -0.57
C LYS A 46 -13.21 -6.28 -1.40
N ALA A 47 -13.62 -6.70 -2.60
CA ALA A 47 -12.80 -7.52 -3.48
C ALA A 47 -11.53 -6.76 -3.91
N THR A 48 -11.69 -5.52 -4.38
CA THR A 48 -10.59 -4.63 -4.77
C THR A 48 -9.66 -4.33 -3.60
N ALA A 49 -10.20 -4.08 -2.41
CA ALA A 49 -9.40 -3.87 -1.20
C ALA A 49 -8.56 -5.10 -0.85
N LYS A 50 -9.16 -6.30 -0.93
CA LYS A 50 -8.44 -7.56 -0.67
C LYS A 50 -7.30 -7.76 -1.66
N ASP A 51 -7.56 -7.58 -2.95
CA ASP A 51 -6.56 -7.70 -4.01
C ASP A 51 -5.43 -6.68 -3.85
N LEU A 52 -5.78 -5.43 -3.53
CA LEU A 52 -4.82 -4.37 -3.29
C LEU A 52 -3.92 -4.67 -2.09
N LEU A 53 -4.49 -5.15 -0.97
CA LEU A 53 -3.72 -5.52 0.21
C LEU A 53 -2.79 -6.69 -0.08
N GLN A 54 -3.27 -7.69 -0.83
CA GLN A 54 -2.45 -8.84 -1.21
C GLN A 54 -1.33 -8.44 -2.19
N THR A 55 -1.58 -7.54 -3.12
CA THR A 55 -0.56 -7.10 -4.09
C THR A 55 0.47 -6.18 -3.46
N GLN A 56 0.05 -5.21 -2.64
CA GLN A 56 0.94 -4.21 -2.05
C GLN A 56 1.65 -4.71 -0.78
N PHE A 57 1.02 -5.64 -0.05
CA PHE A 57 1.52 -6.16 1.23
C PHE A 57 1.62 -7.70 1.25
N GLY A 58 1.52 -8.38 0.11
CA GLY A 58 1.63 -9.83 0.01
C GLY A 58 2.91 -10.38 0.63
N ASN A 59 4.04 -9.72 0.36
CA ASN A 59 5.33 -10.06 0.96
C ASN A 59 5.31 -9.94 2.50
N PHE A 60 4.50 -9.06 3.07
CA PHE A 60 4.34 -8.95 4.53
C PHE A 60 3.58 -10.14 5.13
N THR A 61 2.66 -10.72 4.34
CA THR A 61 1.87 -11.90 4.72
C THR A 61 2.72 -13.17 4.61
N GLU A 62 3.52 -13.28 3.56
CA GLU A 62 4.47 -14.39 3.33
C GLU A 62 5.59 -14.45 4.39
N VAL A 63 6.14 -13.29 4.79
CA VAL A 63 7.15 -13.22 5.87
C VAL A 63 6.60 -13.70 7.21
N ARG A 64 5.31 -13.50 7.50
CA ARG A 64 4.67 -14.00 8.73
C ARG A 64 4.50 -15.52 8.70
N GLU A 65 4.18 -16.10 7.55
CA GLU A 65 4.08 -17.55 7.42
C GLU A 65 5.45 -18.22 7.59
N LEU A 66 6.48 -17.74 6.88
CA LEU A 66 7.86 -18.27 6.99
C LEU A 66 8.45 -18.15 8.40
N THR A 67 8.16 -17.06 9.12
CA THR A 67 8.63 -16.88 10.51
C THR A 67 7.88 -17.77 11.50
N CYS A 68 6.63 -18.15 11.22
CA CYS A 68 5.90 -19.17 11.98
C CYS A 68 6.43 -20.59 11.72
N ILE A 69 6.84 -20.92 10.48
CA ILE A 69 7.37 -22.27 10.16
C ILE A 69 8.76 -22.47 10.80
N LYS A 70 9.61 -21.44 10.85
CA LYS A 70 10.96 -21.55 11.44
C LYS A 70 10.97 -21.74 12.97
N LYS A 71 9.85 -21.50 13.66
CA LYS A 71 9.70 -21.80 15.10
C LYS A 71 9.26 -23.24 15.40
N GLN A 72 9.06 -24.06 14.38
CA GLN A 72 8.57 -25.44 14.49
C GLN A 72 9.62 -26.47 14.06
N GLU A 73 10.91 -26.14 14.14
CA GLU A 73 11.98 -27.13 13.97
C GLU A 73 12.02 -28.04 15.21
N PRO A 74 11.78 -29.36 15.10
CA PRO A 74 11.92 -30.26 16.22
C PRO A 74 13.41 -30.38 16.56
N HIS A 75 13.77 -30.13 17.82
CA HIS A 75 15.09 -30.47 18.32
C HIS A 75 15.40 -31.95 18.01
N PRO A 76 16.57 -32.28 17.42
CA PRO A 76 16.95 -33.66 17.24
C PRO A 76 17.28 -34.22 18.63
N HIS A 77 16.44 -35.15 19.10
CA HIS A 77 16.78 -35.99 20.24
C HIS A 77 17.94 -36.91 19.84
N GLY A 78 19.08 -36.73 20.51
CA GLY A 78 20.16 -37.70 20.64
C GLY A 78 20.32 -38.05 22.11
#